data_AF-A0A8C9DVW0-F1
#
_entry.id   AF-A0A8C9DVW0-F1
#
_cell.length_a   1.000
_cell.length_b   1.000
_cell.length_c   1.000
_cell.angle_alpha   90.00
_cell.angle_beta   90.00
_cell.angle_gamma   90.00
#
_symmetry.space_group_name_H-M   'P 1'
#
loop_
_entity.id
_entity.type
_entity.pdbx_description
1 polymer ?
#
loop_
_entity_poly.entity_id
_entity_poly.type
_entity_poly.pdbx_seq_one_letter_code
_entity_poly.pdbx_strand_id
1 'polypeptide(L)'
;MEIVYVYVKKRSEFGKQCNFSDHQAELNIDIPPSPELAKQFVERNPVDTGIQCSVSMSEHEANTERFEMETRGVNHVEGGWPKDVNPLELEQTIRFRKKVEKDENYINTIMQLGSRSPGYQADSHTPVLAPGWQQEAGRGIFVLGFSAGPRGHEQ
;
A
#
# COMPACT_ATOMS: atom_id res chain seq x y z
N MET A 1 -3.94 24.24 -49.16
CA MET A 1 -3.81 22.76 -49.25
C MET A 1 -4.76 22.20 -48.23
N GLU A 2 -5.86 21.58 -48.67
CA GLU A 2 -6.87 21.02 -47.76
C GLU A 2 -6.36 19.70 -47.18
N ILE A 3 -6.27 19.62 -45.85
CA ILE A 3 -5.85 18.40 -45.16
C ILE A 3 -7.08 17.48 -45.08
N VAL A 4 -7.16 16.51 -45.99
CA VAL A 4 -8.22 15.49 -45.97
C VAL A 4 -7.78 14.38 -45.04
N TYR A 5 -8.46 14.25 -43.90
CA TYR A 5 -8.22 13.16 -42.95
C TYR A 5 -9.00 11.92 -43.38
N VAL A 6 -8.30 10.92 -43.90
CA VAL A 6 -8.90 9.65 -44.32
C VAL A 6 -8.79 8.64 -43.19
N TYR A 7 -9.92 8.24 -42.61
CA TYR A 7 -9.95 7.17 -41.63
C TYR A 7 -9.71 5.82 -42.33
N VAL A 8 -8.58 5.19 -42.02
CA VAL A 8 -8.20 3.86 -42.55
C VAL A 8 -9.09 2.74 -41.97
N LYS A 9 -9.71 2.99 -40.82
CA LYS A 9 -10.44 1.99 -40.04
C LYS A 9 -11.91 2.36 -39.88
N LYS A 10 -12.81 1.38 -40.03
CA LYS A 10 -14.25 1.59 -39.84
C LYS A 10 -14.55 1.85 -38.35
N ARG A 11 -15.48 2.77 -38.06
CA ARG A 11 -15.90 3.13 -36.68
C ARG A 11 -16.31 1.92 -35.83
N SER A 12 -16.88 0.89 -36.46
CA SER A 12 -17.27 -0.39 -35.83
C SER A 12 -16.10 -1.24 -35.31
N GLU A 13 -14.87 -0.91 -35.70
CA GLU A 13 -13.67 -1.64 -35.26
C GLU A 13 -12.88 -0.90 -34.17
N PHE A 14 -13.35 0.29 -33.78
CA PHE A 14 -12.84 0.99 -32.60
C PHE A 14 -13.51 0.42 -31.35
N GLY A 15 -12.75 0.26 -30.27
CA GLY A 15 -13.28 -0.22 -28.99
C GLY A 15 -13.72 -1.68 -28.98
N LYS A 16 -13.26 -2.52 -29.92
CA LYS A 16 -13.40 -3.98 -29.77
C LYS A 16 -12.78 -4.39 -28.43
N GLN A 17 -13.55 -5.14 -27.64
CA GLN A 17 -13.10 -5.66 -26.36
C GLN A 17 -11.77 -6.41 -26.53
N CYS A 18 -10.76 -6.06 -25.73
CA CYS A 18 -9.54 -6.84 -25.66
C CYS A 18 -9.91 -8.22 -25.12
N ASN A 19 -9.66 -9.27 -25.91
CA ASN A 19 -9.82 -10.63 -25.43
C ASN A 19 -8.57 -10.98 -24.62
N PHE A 20 -8.62 -10.76 -23.31
CA PHE A 20 -7.54 -11.17 -22.42
C PHE A 20 -7.65 -12.69 -22.20
N SER A 21 -6.94 -13.45 -23.02
CA SER A 21 -6.62 -14.84 -22.73
C SER A 21 -5.36 -14.90 -21.90
N ASP A 22 -5.26 -15.87 -20.99
CA ASP A 22 -4.03 -16.17 -20.28
C ASP A 22 -3.02 -16.70 -21.31
N HIS A 23 -2.18 -15.80 -21.82
CA HIS A 23 -1.16 -16.09 -22.82
C HIS A 23 0.20 -15.92 -22.15
N GLN A 24 1.12 -16.84 -22.41
CA GLN A 24 2.49 -16.70 -21.93
C GLN A 24 3.06 -15.37 -22.44
N ALA A 25 3.82 -14.67 -21.58
CA ALA A 25 4.43 -13.40 -21.93
C ALA A 25 5.35 -13.58 -23.16
N GLU A 26 4.93 -13.04 -24.29
CA GLU A 26 5.72 -13.03 -25.53
C GLU A 26 6.48 -11.71 -25.64
N LEU A 27 7.81 -11.81 -25.73
CA LEU A 27 8.66 -10.67 -26.01
C LEU A 27 8.56 -10.34 -27.50
N ASN A 28 7.65 -9.43 -27.85
CA ASN A 28 7.43 -9.05 -29.25
C ASN A 28 8.60 -8.26 -29.86
N ILE A 29 9.29 -7.44 -29.04
CA ILE A 29 10.38 -6.58 -29.48
C ILE A 29 11.36 -6.40 -28.32
N ASP A 30 12.65 -6.58 -28.60
CA ASP A 30 13.74 -6.17 -27.72
C ASP A 30 14.51 -5.02 -28.40
N ILE A 31 14.59 -3.86 -27.74
CA ILE A 31 15.29 -2.68 -28.25
C ILE A 31 16.50 -2.42 -27.36
N PRO A 32 17.71 -2.78 -27.81
CA PRO A 32 18.92 -2.51 -27.04
C PRO A 32 19.19 -1.00 -26.99
N PRO A 33 19.75 -0.50 -25.87
CA PRO A 33 20.07 0.91 -25.73
C PRO A 33 21.14 1.32 -26.74
N SER A 34 20.91 2.42 -27.48
CA SER A 34 21.91 2.96 -28.39
C SER A 34 23.02 3.68 -27.61
N PRO A 35 24.29 3.28 -27.76
CA PRO A 35 25.41 3.93 -27.09
C PRO A 35 25.66 5.37 -27.60
N GLU A 36 25.16 5.70 -28.79
CA GLU A 36 25.26 7.05 -29.35
C GLU A 36 24.30 8.02 -28.65
N LEU A 37 23.07 7.57 -28.34
CA LEU A 37 22.09 8.35 -27.59
C LEU A 37 22.48 8.49 -26.12
N ALA A 38 23.11 7.47 -25.55
CA ALA A 38 23.62 7.52 -24.18
C ALA A 38 24.64 8.65 -23.98
N LYS A 39 25.48 8.94 -24.98
CA LYS A 39 26.45 10.07 -24.93
C LYS A 39 25.78 11.45 -24.96
N GLN A 40 24.55 11.53 -25.44
CA GLN A 40 23.78 12.77 -25.55
C GLN A 40 22.88 12.99 -24.32
N PHE A 41 22.88 12.05 -23.37
CA PHE A 41 22.12 12.18 -22.14
C PHE A 41 22.70 13.29 -21.27
N VAL A 42 21.86 14.26 -20.92
CA VAL A 42 22.19 15.34 -19.97
C VAL A 42 21.25 15.24 -18.79
N GLU A 43 21.80 15.01 -17.60
CA GLU A 43 21.05 14.96 -16.36
C GLU A 43 20.43 16.33 -16.07
N ARG A 44 19.09 16.39 -16.02
CA ARG A 44 18.35 17.61 -15.68
C ARG A 44 18.18 17.68 -14.17
N ASN A 45 18.74 18.71 -13.55
CA ASN A 45 18.59 19.01 -12.14
C ASN A 45 18.21 20.51 -11.96
N PRO A 46 17.06 20.85 -11.34
CA PRO A 46 16.08 19.94 -10.71
C PRO A 46 15.24 19.15 -11.72
N VAL A 47 14.92 17.92 -11.33
CA VAL A 47 14.08 16.97 -12.10
C VAL A 47 12.62 17.42 -12.11
N ASP A 48 12.21 18.17 -11.09
CA ASP A 48 10.85 18.66 -10.92
C ASP A 48 10.70 20.07 -11.50
N THR A 49 9.84 20.18 -12.50
CA THR A 49 9.36 21.46 -13.01
C THR A 49 7.86 21.54 -12.79
N GLY A 50 7.41 22.52 -12.00
CA GLY A 50 5.99 22.79 -11.83
C GLY A 50 5.42 23.33 -13.14
N ILE A 51 4.54 22.57 -13.79
CA ILE A 51 3.81 23.04 -14.96
C ILE A 51 2.50 23.66 -14.48
N GLN A 52 2.33 24.96 -14.71
CA GLN A 52 1.06 25.64 -14.47
C GLN A 52 0.09 25.26 -15.59
N CYS A 53 -0.83 24.32 -15.32
CA CYS A 53 -1.92 23.95 -16.22
C CYS A 53 -3.11 24.92 -16.13
N SER A 54 -2.86 26.23 -16.08
CA SER A 54 -3.91 27.24 -16.17
C SER A 54 -3.65 28.18 -17.34
N VAL A 55 -4.73 28.64 -17.96
CA VAL A 55 -4.67 29.61 -19.05
C VAL A 55 -4.13 30.92 -18.47
N SER A 56 -3.07 31.47 -19.06
CA SER A 56 -2.59 32.80 -18.70
C SER A 56 -3.64 33.83 -19.14
N MET A 57 -4.35 34.41 -18.17
CA MET A 57 -5.34 35.46 -18.40
C MET A 57 -4.81 36.79 -17.86
N SER A 58 -5.11 37.88 -18.57
CA SER A 58 -4.66 39.24 -18.21
C SER A 58 -5.39 39.82 -17.00
N GLU A 59 -6.57 39.28 -16.66
CA GLU A 59 -7.39 39.71 -15.53
C GLU A 59 -8.03 38.48 -14.86
N HIS A 60 -8.17 38.53 -13.53
CA HIS A 60 -8.78 37.46 -12.73
C HIS A 60 -9.71 38.11 -11.69
N GLU A 61 -11.01 38.14 -11.96
CA GLU A 61 -12.00 38.41 -10.90
C GLU A 61 -12.74 37.11 -10.57
N ALA A 62 -12.36 36.51 -9.44
CA ALA A 62 -13.04 35.37 -8.86
C ALA A 62 -13.70 35.81 -7.57
N ASN A 63 -15.04 35.86 -7.57
CA ASN A 63 -15.80 36.14 -6.36
C ASN A 63 -16.08 34.82 -5.66
N THR A 64 -15.31 34.50 -4.62
CA THR A 64 -15.54 33.30 -3.80
C THR A 64 -16.45 33.65 -2.64
N GLU A 65 -17.65 33.08 -2.62
CA GLU A 65 -18.51 33.14 -1.45
C GLU A 65 -17.82 32.48 -0.25
N ARG A 66 -17.98 33.08 0.92
CA ARG A 66 -17.30 32.63 2.14
C ARG A 66 -17.93 31.31 2.59
N PHE A 67 -17.24 30.20 2.34
CA PHE A 67 -17.64 28.87 2.78
C PHE A 67 -17.08 28.59 4.17
N GLU A 68 -17.96 28.42 5.16
CA GLU A 68 -17.57 27.93 6.49
C GLU A 68 -17.48 26.40 6.46
N MET A 69 -16.26 25.86 6.47
CA MET A 69 -16.06 24.42 6.66
C MET A 69 -15.74 24.14 8.13
N GLU A 70 -16.55 23.29 8.76
CA GLU A 70 -16.25 22.73 10.07
C GLU A 70 -15.74 21.29 9.88
N THR A 71 -14.47 21.05 10.16
CA THR A 71 -13.90 19.70 10.15
C THR A 71 -14.20 19.02 11.48
N ARG A 72 -15.24 18.17 11.51
CA ARG A 72 -15.51 17.31 12.67
C ARG A 72 -14.78 15.98 12.54
N GLY A 73 -13.66 15.86 13.25
CA GLY A 73 -13.00 14.58 13.49
C GLY A 73 -13.52 13.95 14.77
N VAL A 74 -13.97 12.70 14.70
CA VAL A 74 -14.19 11.89 15.92
C VAL A 74 -12.87 11.24 16.27
N ASN A 75 -12.26 11.69 17.36
CA ASN A 75 -11.08 11.03 17.90
C ASN A 75 -11.57 9.79 18.66
N HIS A 76 -11.51 8.61 18.05
CA HIS A 76 -11.86 7.35 18.71
C HIS A 76 -10.71 6.93 19.63
N VAL A 77 -10.51 7.70 20.69
CA VAL A 77 -9.60 7.34 21.77
C VAL A 77 -10.39 6.37 22.66
N GLU A 78 -10.29 5.08 22.33
CA GLU A 78 -10.64 3.99 23.25
C GLU A 78 -12.15 3.81 23.57
N GLY A 79 -12.98 3.43 22.58
CA GLY A 79 -14.43 3.29 22.79
C GLY A 79 -14.99 1.90 22.50
N GLY A 80 -14.98 1.00 23.49
CA GLY A 80 -15.76 -0.24 23.47
C GLY A 80 -16.42 -0.60 24.80
N TRP A 81 -16.14 0.19 25.84
CA TRP A 81 -16.73 -0.02 27.16
C TRP A 81 -18.16 0.50 27.18
N PRO A 82 -19.12 -0.24 27.76
CA PRO A 82 -20.47 0.28 27.96
C PRO A 82 -20.44 1.57 28.77
N LYS A 83 -21.44 2.44 28.56
CA LYS A 83 -21.60 3.73 29.26
C LYS A 83 -21.52 3.65 30.80
N ASP A 84 -21.77 2.47 31.38
CA ASP A 84 -21.77 2.21 32.82
C ASP A 84 -20.43 1.66 33.35
N VAL A 85 -19.41 1.51 32.51
CA VAL A 85 -18.10 0.97 32.87
C VAL A 85 -17.02 2.01 32.63
N ASN A 86 -16.38 2.48 33.69
CA ASN A 86 -15.25 3.38 33.59
C ASN A 86 -13.95 2.58 33.30
N PRO A 87 -13.29 2.78 32.15
CA PRO A 87 -12.04 2.08 31.81
C PRO A 87 -10.86 2.42 32.74
N LEU A 88 -10.90 3.57 33.41
CA LEU A 88 -9.86 3.99 34.37
C LEU A 88 -9.97 3.25 35.71
N GLU A 89 -11.14 2.65 36.00
CA GLU A 89 -11.37 1.89 37.22
C GLU A 89 -11.17 0.39 36.97
N LEU A 90 -10.06 -0.15 37.49
CA LEU A 90 -9.66 -1.53 37.27
C LEU A 90 -10.71 -2.55 37.77
N GLU A 91 -11.38 -2.26 38.89
CA GLU A 91 -12.40 -3.17 39.43
C GLU A 91 -13.61 -3.31 38.50
N GLN A 92 -14.04 -2.20 37.88
CA GLN A 92 -15.18 -2.20 36.96
C GLN A 92 -14.84 -2.95 35.66
N THR A 93 -13.63 -2.76 35.13
CA THR A 93 -13.17 -3.47 33.93
C THR A 93 -13.02 -4.97 34.17
N ILE A 94 -12.47 -5.39 35.31
CA ILE A 94 -12.35 -6.81 35.69
C ILE A 94 -13.74 -7.43 35.87
N ARG A 95 -14.67 -6.74 36.54
CA ARG A 95 -16.03 -7.24 36.74
C ARG A 95 -16.77 -7.42 35.41
N PHE A 96 -16.63 -6.46 34.50
CA PHE A 96 -17.22 -6.54 33.17
C PHE A 96 -16.64 -7.71 32.37
N ARG A 97 -15.31 -7.87 32.34
CA ARG A 97 -14.66 -9.01 31.67
C ARG A 97 -15.15 -10.36 32.21
N LYS A 98 -15.18 -10.53 33.53
CA LYS A 98 -15.69 -11.75 34.18
C LYS A 98 -17.17 -12.03 33.89
N LYS A 99 -17.96 -10.98 33.63
CA LYS A 99 -19.35 -11.13 33.23
C LYS A 99 -19.44 -11.67 31.81
N VAL A 100 -18.74 -11.04 30.87
CA VAL A 100 -18.72 -11.44 29.44
C VAL A 100 -18.15 -12.85 29.25
N GLU A 101 -17.08 -13.21 29.97
CA GLU A 101 -16.47 -14.54 29.87
C GLU A 101 -17.38 -15.69 30.32
N LYS A 102 -18.43 -15.40 31.09
CA LYS A 102 -19.43 -16.37 31.54
C LYS A 102 -20.65 -16.45 30.61
N ASP A 103 -20.76 -15.57 29.62
CA ASP A 103 -21.90 -15.58 28.72
C ASP A 103 -21.78 -16.76 27.73
N GLU A 104 -22.86 -17.53 27.58
CA GLU A 104 -22.89 -18.72 26.71
C GLU A 104 -22.53 -18.38 25.25
N ASN A 105 -22.97 -17.21 24.77
CA ASN A 105 -22.62 -16.72 23.42
C ASN A 105 -21.12 -16.52 23.26
N TYR A 106 -20.43 -16.01 24.28
CA TYR A 106 -18.97 -15.83 24.26
C TYR A 106 -18.28 -17.19 24.17
N ILE A 107 -18.66 -18.13 25.05
CA ILE A 107 -18.08 -19.48 25.08
C ILE A 107 -18.28 -20.19 23.74
N ASN A 108 -19.51 -20.18 23.21
CA ASN A 108 -19.82 -20.83 21.93
C ASN A 108 -19.04 -20.25 20.75
N THR A 109 -18.88 -18.92 20.70
CA THR A 109 -18.14 -18.23 19.63
C THR A 109 -16.64 -18.56 19.69
N ILE A 110 -16.05 -18.54 20.88
CA ILE A 110 -14.63 -18.87 21.07
C ILE A 110 -14.34 -20.32 20.68
N MET A 111 -15.20 -21.26 21.09
CA MET A 111 -15.05 -22.68 20.73
C MET A 111 -15.14 -22.90 19.21
N GLN A 112 -16.08 -22.23 18.54
CA GLN A 112 -16.20 -22.30 17.07
C GLN A 112 -14.96 -21.73 16.37
N LEU A 113 -14.46 -20.57 16.81
CA LEU A 113 -13.27 -19.96 16.23
C LEU A 113 -12.01 -20.80 16.47
N GLY A 114 -11.83 -21.32 17.69
CA GLY A 114 -10.69 -22.18 18.03
C GLY A 114 -10.67 -23.48 17.24
N SER A 115 -11.84 -24.04 16.91
CA SER A 115 -11.93 -25.24 16.08
C SER A 115 -11.53 -25.01 14.61
N ARG A 116 -11.58 -23.76 14.13
CA ARG A 116 -11.30 -23.39 12.73
C ARG A 116 -9.84 -23.02 12.47
N SER A 117 -9.01 -22.90 13.52
CA SER A 117 -7.58 -22.62 13.39
C SER A 117 -6.65 -23.78 13.79
N PRO A 118 -6.73 -25.00 13.20
CA PRO A 118 -5.67 -25.99 13.40
C PRO A 118 -4.38 -25.65 12.60
N GLY A 119 -4.42 -24.72 11.65
CA GLY A 119 -3.35 -24.53 10.66
C GLY A 119 -2.28 -23.47 10.98
N TYR A 120 -2.45 -22.62 12.00
CA TYR A 120 -1.52 -21.49 12.20
C TYR A 120 -0.29 -21.81 13.08
N GLN A 121 -0.19 -23.04 13.60
CA GLN A 121 0.92 -23.47 14.45
C GLN A 121 1.89 -24.45 13.77
N ALA A 122 1.67 -24.84 12.51
CA ALA A 122 2.50 -25.83 11.83
C ALA A 122 3.59 -25.24 10.90
N ASP A 123 3.50 -23.96 10.49
CA ASP A 123 4.39 -23.41 9.44
C ASP A 123 5.36 -22.32 9.92
N SER A 124 5.75 -22.31 11.21
CA SER A 124 6.79 -21.38 11.69
C SER A 124 8.23 -21.76 11.29
N HIS A 125 8.41 -22.69 10.35
CA HIS A 125 9.72 -23.06 9.79
C HIS A 125 10.07 -22.38 8.46
N THR A 126 9.37 -21.31 8.06
CA THR A 126 9.93 -20.37 7.08
C THR A 126 10.97 -19.48 7.76
N PRO A 127 12.26 -19.51 7.34
CA PRO A 127 13.24 -18.58 7.86
C PRO A 127 12.83 -17.17 7.45
N VAL A 128 12.32 -16.41 8.42
CA VAL A 128 12.07 -14.98 8.25
C VAL A 128 13.43 -14.34 8.04
N LEU A 129 13.67 -13.82 6.83
CA LEU A 129 14.79 -12.93 6.55
C LEU A 129 14.59 -11.66 7.36
N ALA A 130 15.04 -11.66 8.61
CA ALA A 130 15.02 -10.50 9.47
C ALA A 130 16.12 -9.53 9.00
N PRO A 131 15.79 -8.28 8.64
CA PRO A 131 16.80 -7.30 8.28
C PRO A 131 17.63 -6.95 9.53
N GLY A 132 18.93 -7.26 9.49
CA GLY A 132 19.90 -6.89 10.52
C GLY A 132 20.77 -5.73 10.05
N TRP A 133 20.98 -4.75 10.91
CA TRP A 133 21.96 -3.69 10.68
C TRP A 133 23.36 -4.23 10.97
N GLN A 134 24.19 -4.40 9.93
CA GLN A 134 25.58 -4.82 10.12
C GLN A 134 26.50 -3.62 9.96
N GLN A 135 27.29 -3.35 11.01
CA GLN A 135 28.24 -2.25 11.02
C GLN A 135 29.53 -2.71 10.33
N GLU A 136 29.86 -2.12 9.19
CA GLU A 136 31.19 -2.33 8.59
C GLU A 136 32.24 -1.59 9.43
N ALA A 137 33.19 -2.36 9.95
CA ALA A 137 34.27 -1.83 10.76
C ALA A 137 35.08 -0.80 9.95
N GLY A 138 35.04 0.46 10.40
CA GLY A 138 35.94 1.52 9.95
C GLY A 138 35.35 2.64 9.10
N ARG A 139 34.05 2.65 8.77
CA ARG A 139 33.45 3.75 7.97
C ARG A 139 32.19 4.41 8.52
N GLY A 140 31.64 3.97 9.65
CA GLY A 140 30.49 4.63 10.28
C GLY A 140 29.19 4.60 9.45
N ILE A 141 29.15 3.78 8.40
CA ILE A 141 27.98 3.58 7.53
C ILE A 141 27.35 2.24 7.91
N PHE A 142 26.05 2.25 8.16
CA PHE A 142 25.26 1.03 8.35
C PHE A 142 24.64 0.63 7.00
N VAL A 143 24.95 -0.59 6.53
CA VAL A 143 24.40 -1.14 5.29
C VAL A 143 23.38 -2.21 5.64
N LEU A 144 22.23 -2.19 4.96
CA LEU A 144 21.19 -3.20 5.09
C LEU A 144 21.67 -4.48 4.38
N GLY A 145 22.12 -5.46 5.15
CA GLY A 145 22.60 -6.74 4.63
C GLY A 145 21.65 -7.87 4.97
N PHE A 146 21.33 -8.72 3.98
CA PHE A 146 20.62 -9.98 4.21
C PHE A 146 21.67 -11.08 4.47
N SER A 147 21.82 -11.48 5.74
CA SER A 147 22.68 -12.60 6.12
C SER A 147 21.86 -13.88 6.17
N ALA A 148 22.18 -14.87 5.34
CA ALA A 148 21.71 -16.22 5.51
C ALA A 148 22.59 -16.89 6.58
N GLY A 149 22.02 -17.12 7.77
CA GLY A 149 22.71 -17.83 8.86
C GLY A 149 23.12 -19.25 8.43
N PRO A 150 24.23 -19.79 8.96
CA PRO A 150 24.69 -21.12 8.59
C PRO A 150 23.67 -22.17 9.02
N ARG A 151 23.37 -23.09 8.09
CA ARG A 151 22.56 -24.28 8.36
C ARG A 151 23.23 -25.10 9.45
N GLY A 152 22.61 -25.13 10.63
CA GLY A 152 22.92 -26.14 11.64
C GLY A 152 22.67 -27.51 11.03
N HIS A 153 23.74 -28.27 10.87
CA HIS A 153 23.68 -29.71 10.66
C HIS A 153 23.24 -30.31 12.00
N GLU A 154 22.00 -30.78 12.06
CA GLU A 154 21.58 -31.76 13.07
C GLU A 154 21.31 -33.09 12.37
N GLN A 155 21.62 -34.16 13.09
CA GLN A 155 21.99 -35.51 12.65
C GLN A 155 20.87 -36.32 12.00
#